data_AF-A0A7W4FYD3-F1
#
_entry.id   AF-A0A7W4FYD3-F1
#
_cell.length_a   1.000
_cell.length_b   1.000
_cell.length_c   1.000
_cell.angle_alpha   90.00
_cell.angle_beta   90.00
_cell.angle_gamma   90.00
#
_symmetry.space_group_name_H-M   'P 1'
#
loop_
_entity.id
_entity.type
_entity.pdbx_description
1 polymer ?
#
loop_
_entity_poly.entity_id
_entity_poly.type
_entity_poly.pdbx_seq_one_letter_code
_entity_poly.pdbx_strand_id
1 'polypeptide(L)'
;AATEFNSSASAFKSVESLDITDAAKSQDAISVIDAAIGQIDSQRADIGAVQNRLNFTINNLNNIQSNVSDARSRIQDVDFASETAQLTKQQILSQTSSAMLAQANQIPQTALSLL
;
A
#
# COMPACT_ATOMS: atom_id res chain seq x y z
N ALA A 1 -2.86 -35.45 -56.34
CA ALA A 1 -2.62 -35.52 -54.88
C ALA A 1 -2.67 -34.11 -54.31
N ALA A 2 -3.88 -33.63 -54.05
CA ALA A 2 -4.14 -32.39 -53.32
C ALA A 2 -5.28 -32.73 -52.36
N THR A 3 -4.92 -33.22 -51.17
CA THR A 3 -5.88 -33.54 -50.12
C THR A 3 -6.05 -32.28 -49.31
N GLU A 4 -7.25 -31.71 -49.38
CA GLU A 4 -7.67 -30.52 -48.66
C GLU A 4 -7.54 -30.74 -47.16
N PHE A 5 -6.81 -29.82 -46.52
CA PHE A 5 -6.78 -29.69 -45.07
C PHE A 5 -8.14 -29.14 -44.64
N ASN A 6 -9.10 -30.03 -44.36
CA ASN A 6 -10.36 -29.64 -43.74
C ASN A 6 -10.08 -29.24 -42.29
N SER A 7 -9.75 -27.96 -42.10
CA SER A 7 -9.82 -27.30 -40.81
C SER A 7 -11.29 -27.21 -40.39
N SER A 8 -11.86 -28.34 -39.97
CA SER A 8 -12.94 -28.34 -39.00
C SER A 8 -12.34 -27.80 -37.71
N ALA A 9 -12.15 -26.48 -37.66
CA ALA A 9 -12.14 -25.76 -36.41
C ALA A 9 -13.33 -26.30 -35.63
N SER A 10 -13.07 -26.93 -34.49
CA SER A 10 -14.10 -27.38 -33.56
C SER A 10 -14.94 -26.16 -33.23
N ALA A 11 -16.01 -25.96 -34.00
CA ALA A 11 -16.91 -24.84 -33.83
C ALA A 11 -17.55 -25.09 -32.47
N PHE A 12 -17.17 -24.28 -31.47
CA PHE A 12 -17.94 -24.17 -30.26
C PHE A 12 -19.36 -23.85 -30.71
N LYS A 13 -20.28 -24.83 -30.63
CA LYS A 13 -21.69 -24.54 -30.85
C LYS A 13 -22.07 -23.52 -29.80
N SER A 14 -22.43 -22.32 -30.25
CA SER A 14 -22.98 -21.30 -29.37
C SER A 14 -24.19 -21.89 -28.64
N VAL A 15 -24.31 -21.62 -27.34
CA VAL A 15 -25.50 -22.00 -26.54
C VAL A 15 -26.78 -21.47 -27.18
N GLU A 16 -26.72 -20.39 -27.95
CA GLU A 16 -27.83 -19.82 -28.70
C GLU A 16 -28.31 -20.71 -29.87
N SER A 17 -27.42 -21.53 -30.42
CA SER A 17 -27.69 -22.40 -31.57
C SER A 17 -28.08 -23.83 -31.19
N LEU A 18 -28.34 -24.08 -29.91
CA LEU A 18 -28.72 -25.40 -29.41
C LEU A 18 -30.15 -25.76 -29.80
N ASP A 19 -30.32 -26.99 -30.29
CA ASP A 19 -31.62 -27.56 -30.66
C ASP A 19 -31.88 -28.78 -29.78
N ILE A 20 -33.04 -28.81 -29.10
CA ILE A 20 -33.44 -29.85 -28.15
C ILE A 20 -34.63 -30.67 -28.66
N THR A 21 -34.94 -30.59 -29.96
CA THR A 21 -36.11 -31.27 -30.55
C THR A 21 -35.96 -32.78 -30.67
N ASP A 22 -34.74 -33.31 -30.60
CA ASP A 22 -34.44 -34.74 -30.68
C ASP A 22 -33.60 -35.19 -29.47
N ALA A 23 -33.71 -36.47 -29.10
CA ALA A 23 -32.98 -37.04 -27.97
C ALA A 23 -31.45 -36.97 -28.16
N ALA A 24 -30.95 -37.22 -29.37
CA ALA A 24 -29.52 -37.13 -29.67
C ALA A 24 -29.03 -35.68 -29.60
N LYS A 25 -29.79 -34.74 -30.17
CA LYS A 25 -29.45 -33.31 -30.13
C LYS A 25 -29.50 -32.74 -28.71
N SER A 26 -30.41 -33.24 -27.87
CA SER A 26 -30.50 -32.88 -26.46
C SER A 26 -29.27 -33.35 -25.67
N GLN A 27 -28.72 -34.52 -25.99
CA GLN A 27 -27.49 -35.00 -25.36
C GLN A 27 -26.27 -34.16 -25.76
N ASP A 28 -26.16 -33.78 -27.05
CA ASP A 28 -25.13 -32.86 -27.53
C ASP A 28 -25.26 -31.47 -26.87
N ALA A 29 -26.50 -31.00 -26.68
CA ALA A 29 -26.80 -29.74 -26.00
C ALA A 29 -26.26 -29.73 -24.56
N ILE A 30 -26.46 -30.81 -23.81
CA ILE A 30 -25.94 -30.96 -22.45
C ILE A 30 -24.40 -30.86 -22.46
N SER A 31 -23.73 -31.56 -23.36
CA SER A 31 -22.26 -31.51 -23.44
C SER A 31 -21.71 -30.12 -23.77
N VAL A 32 -22.41 -29.36 -24.62
CA VAL A 32 -22.04 -27.97 -24.93
C VAL A 32 -22.23 -27.05 -23.71
N ILE A 33 -23.33 -27.22 -22.98
CA ILE A 33 -23.61 -26.45 -21.76
C ILE A 33 -22.58 -26.76 -20.67
N ASP A 34 -22.22 -28.02 -20.46
CA ASP A 34 -21.19 -28.41 -19.50
C ASP A 34 -19.82 -27.78 -19.83
N ALA A 35 -19.45 -27.76 -21.11
CA ALA A 35 -18.23 -27.08 -21.55
C ALA A 35 -18.29 -25.57 -21.31
N ALA A 36 -19.44 -24.93 -21.56
CA ALA A 36 -19.64 -23.50 -21.31
C ALA A 36 -19.57 -23.17 -19.81
N ILE A 37 -20.18 -24.00 -18.95
CA ILE A 37 -20.09 -23.86 -17.49
C ILE A 37 -18.64 -24.03 -17.04
N GLY A 38 -17.92 -25.04 -17.53
CA GLY A 38 -16.51 -25.23 -17.21
C GLY A 38 -15.64 -24.02 -17.57
N GLN A 39 -15.93 -23.35 -18.69
CA GLN A 39 -15.24 -22.11 -19.07
C GLN A 39 -15.55 -20.95 -18.11
N ILE A 40 -16.82 -20.78 -17.71
CA ILE A 40 -17.23 -19.78 -16.72
C ILE A 40 -16.54 -20.05 -15.38
N ASP A 41 -16.50 -21.30 -14.95
CA ASP A 41 -15.87 -21.69 -13.68
C ASP A 41 -14.35 -21.45 -13.72
N SER A 42 -13.68 -21.70 -14.85
CA SER A 42 -12.27 -21.35 -15.03
C SER A 42 -12.04 -19.84 -14.88
N GLN A 43 -12.86 -19.01 -15.53
CA GLN A 43 -12.76 -17.56 -15.41
C GLN A 43 -13.05 -17.08 -13.99
N ARG A 44 -14.03 -17.68 -13.30
CA ARG A 44 -14.34 -17.38 -11.89
C ARG A 44 -13.18 -17.76 -10.98
N ALA A 45 -12.51 -18.89 -11.22
CA ALA A 45 -11.35 -19.31 -10.48
C ALA A 45 -10.19 -18.31 -10.65
N ASP A 46 -9.93 -17.85 -11.87
CA ASP A 46 -8.91 -16.84 -12.16
C ASP A 46 -9.20 -15.52 -11.45
N ILE A 47 -10.46 -15.04 -11.51
CA ILE A 47 -10.89 -13.85 -10.79
C ILE A 47 -10.71 -14.04 -9.27
N GLY A 48 -11.08 -15.20 -8.72
CA GLY A 48 -10.88 -15.52 -7.31
C GLY A 48 -9.40 -15.51 -6.91
N ALA A 49 -8.52 -16.05 -7.75
CA ALA A 49 -7.08 -16.03 -7.53
C ALA A 49 -6.53 -14.59 -7.54
N VAL A 50 -6.97 -13.75 -8.48
CA VAL A 50 -6.59 -12.32 -8.53
C VAL A 50 -7.11 -11.58 -7.30
N GLN A 51 -8.35 -11.81 -6.87
CA GLN A 51 -8.89 -11.21 -5.65
C GLN A 51 -8.06 -11.58 -4.42
N ASN A 52 -7.66 -12.85 -4.27
CA ASN A 52 -6.76 -13.27 -3.20
C ASN A 52 -5.44 -12.51 -3.25
N ARG A 53 -4.79 -12.43 -4.42
CA ARG A 53 -3.54 -11.67 -4.59
C ARG A 53 -3.70 -10.18 -4.24
N LEU A 54 -4.82 -9.57 -4.62
CA LEU A 54 -5.12 -8.17 -4.27
C LEU A 54 -5.29 -8.01 -2.76
N ASN A 55 -6.04 -8.90 -2.10
CA ASN A 55 -6.19 -8.89 -0.63
C ASN A 55 -4.84 -9.04 0.09
N PHE A 56 -3.98 -9.96 -0.35
CA PHE A 56 -2.63 -10.09 0.20
C PHE A 56 -1.80 -8.83 0.00
N THR A 57 -1.86 -8.24 -1.19
CA THR A 57 -1.13 -7.00 -1.50
C THR A 57 -1.61 -5.84 -0.64
N ILE A 58 -2.93 -5.67 -0.48
CA ILE A 58 -3.53 -4.64 0.37
C ILE A 58 -3.08 -4.81 1.82
N ASN A 59 -3.16 -6.02 2.37
CA ASN A 59 -2.73 -6.29 3.74
C ASN A 59 -1.24 -5.99 3.95
N ASN A 60 -0.39 -6.38 3.00
CA ASN A 60 1.03 -6.07 3.04
C ASN A 60 1.29 -4.56 2.96
N LEU A 61 0.61 -3.85 2.05
CA LEU A 61 0.73 -2.40 1.91
C LEU A 61 0.26 -1.65 3.17
N ASN A 62 -0.84 -2.09 3.80
CA ASN A 62 -1.30 -1.50 5.06
C ASN A 62 -0.27 -1.70 6.18
N ASN A 63 0.36 -2.87 6.27
CA ASN A 63 1.42 -3.11 7.23
C ASN A 63 2.63 -2.19 6.99
N ILE A 64 3.08 -2.09 5.73
CA ILE A 64 4.16 -1.18 5.33
C ILE A 64 3.78 0.26 5.66
N GLN A 65 2.56 0.69 5.37
CA GLN A 65 2.08 2.05 5.64
C GLN A 65 2.14 2.36 7.13
N SER A 66 1.69 1.44 8.00
CA SER A 66 1.78 1.60 9.46
C SER A 66 3.25 1.74 9.90
N ASN A 67 4.12 0.84 9.45
CA ASN A 67 5.53 0.87 9.82
C ASN A 67 6.24 2.15 9.34
N VAL A 68 5.92 2.63 8.13
CA VAL A 68 6.48 3.87 7.59
C VAL A 68 5.94 5.08 8.33
N SER A 69 4.65 5.10 8.68
CA SER A 69 4.05 6.16 9.49
C SER A 69 4.70 6.23 10.87
N ASP A 70 4.89 5.09 11.54
CA ASP A 70 5.53 5.00 12.86
C ASP A 70 7.00 5.43 12.80
N ALA A 71 7.74 4.99 11.78
CA ALA A 71 9.12 5.41 11.56
C ALA A 71 9.22 6.92 11.29
N ARG A 72 8.31 7.47 10.48
CA ARG A 72 8.26 8.91 10.20
C ARG A 72 7.91 9.70 11.45
N SER A 73 6.93 9.25 12.24
CA SER A 73 6.58 9.89 13.52
C SER A 73 7.80 9.92 14.43
N ARG A 74 8.50 8.79 14.61
CA ARG A 74 9.73 8.75 15.44
C ARG A 74 10.80 9.72 14.96
N ILE A 75 11.04 9.83 13.65
CA ILE A 75 12.02 10.78 13.11
C ILE A 75 11.56 12.21 13.41
N GLN A 76 10.31 12.55 13.09
CA GLN A 76 9.78 13.89 13.31
C GLN A 76 9.73 14.28 14.79
N ASP A 77 9.36 13.35 15.68
CA ASP A 77 9.29 13.58 17.12
C ASP A 77 10.69 13.77 17.72
N VAL A 78 11.69 13.00 17.26
CA VAL A 78 13.09 13.17 17.68
C VAL A 78 13.67 14.49 17.19
N ASP A 79 13.44 14.84 15.92
CA ASP A 79 13.92 16.10 15.35
C ASP A 79 13.27 17.30 16.05
N PHE A 80 11.96 17.24 16.32
CA PHE A 80 11.24 18.28 17.05
C PHE A 80 11.74 18.43 18.48
N ALA A 81 11.98 17.33 19.19
CA ALA A 81 12.55 17.36 20.54
C ALA A 81 13.97 17.95 20.55
N SER A 82 14.81 17.59 19.58
CA SER A 82 16.18 18.13 19.45
C SER A 82 16.19 19.62 19.15
N GLU A 83 15.39 20.07 18.17
CA GLU A 83 15.28 21.49 17.80
C GLU A 83 14.72 22.31 18.96
N THR A 84 13.69 21.81 19.64
CA THR A 84 13.09 22.49 20.81
C THR A 84 14.09 22.59 21.96
N ALA A 85 14.88 21.54 22.22
CA ALA A 85 15.94 21.56 23.22
C ALA A 85 17.04 22.57 22.87
N GLN A 86 17.42 22.65 21.60
CA GLN A 86 18.40 23.61 21.11
C GLN A 86 17.88 25.05 21.19
N LEU A 87 16.64 25.29 20.79
CA LEU A 87 15.97 26.58 20.94
C LEU A 87 15.91 27.00 22.42
N THR A 88 15.49 26.10 23.30
CA THR A 88 15.42 26.34 24.74
C THR A 88 16.80 26.65 25.32
N LYS A 89 17.82 25.88 24.94
CA LYS A 89 19.22 26.13 25.34
C LYS A 89 19.69 27.51 24.88
N GLN A 90 19.38 27.92 23.65
CA GLN A 90 19.75 29.23 23.13
C GLN A 90 19.03 30.37 23.87
N GLN A 91 17.75 30.20 24.19
CA GLN A 91 16.97 31.16 24.99
C GLN A 91 17.54 31.29 26.41
N ILE A 92 17.84 30.18 27.08
CA ILE A 92 18.47 30.18 28.40
C ILE A 92 19.84 30.85 28.32
N LEU A 93 20.69 30.48 27.36
CA LEU A 93 22.00 31.11 27.18
C LEU A 93 21.88 32.62 26.96
N SER A 94 20.96 33.09 26.12
CA SER A 94 20.76 34.52 25.89
C SER A 94 20.30 35.26 27.16
N GLN A 95 19.43 34.64 27.97
CA GLN A 95 18.95 35.24 29.22
C GLN A 95 20.04 35.21 30.31
N THR A 96 20.79 34.11 30.41
CA THR A 96 21.94 33.97 31.31
C THR A 96 23.09 34.89 30.90
N SER A 97 23.36 35.09 29.62
CA SER A 97 24.39 36.03 29.16
C SER A 97 24.08 37.45 29.61
N SER A 98 22.83 37.91 29.47
CA SER A 98 22.41 39.23 29.97
C SER A 98 22.51 39.33 31.50
N ALA A 99 22.06 38.29 32.23
CA ALA A 99 22.13 38.26 33.69
C ALA A 99 23.58 38.17 34.21
N MET A 100 24.44 37.37 33.57
CA MET A 100 25.87 37.27 33.86
C MET A 100 26.60 38.57 33.56
N LEU A 101 26.26 39.28 32.48
CA LEU A 101 26.83 40.60 32.19
C LEU A 101 26.43 41.62 33.25
N ALA A 102 25.18 41.60 33.69
CA ALA A 102 24.71 42.45 34.79
C ALA A 102 25.42 42.11 36.12
N GLN A 103 25.60 40.83 36.43
CA GLN A 103 26.34 40.38 37.61
C GLN A 103 27.83 40.75 37.54
N ALA A 104 28.47 40.55 36.38
CA ALA A 104 29.87 40.89 36.14
C ALA A 104 30.12 42.39 36.25
N ASN A 105 29.17 43.24 35.86
CA ASN A 105 29.25 44.70 36.01
C ASN A 105 29.07 45.19 37.45
N GLN A 106 28.45 44.40 38.34
CA GLN A 106 28.28 44.77 39.76
C GLN A 106 29.52 44.45 40.61
N ILE A 107 30.28 43.42 40.25
CA ILE A 107 31.52 43.00 40.94
C ILE A 107 32.60 44.11 41.01
N PRO A 108 32.88 44.90 39.95
CA PRO A 108 33.90 45.96 40.05
C PRO A 108 33.48 47.13 40.95
N GLN A 109 32.19 47.41 41.13
CA GLN A 109 31.74 48.46 42.05
C GLN A 109 31.89 48.07 43.51
N THR A 110 31.65 46.81 43.88
CA THR A 110 31.89 46.33 45.25
C THR A 110 33.38 46.25 45.56
N ALA A 111 34.23 45.95 44.57
CA ALA A 111 35.68 46.00 44.74
C ALA A 111 36.21 47.44 44.98
N LEU A 112 35.64 48.45 44.32
CA LEU A 112 35.99 49.87 44.57
C LEU A 112 35.51 50.40 45.92
N SER A 113 34.51 49.78 46.54
CA SER A 113 34.03 50.14 47.89
C SER A 113 34.86 49.51 49.01
N LEU A 114 35.82 48.63 48.69
CA LEU A 114 36.72 47.94 49.62
C LEU A 114 38.15 48.54 49.64
N LEU A 115 38.38 49.63 48.90
CA LEU A 115 39.58 50.47 48.96
C LEU A 115 39.24 51.80 49.62
#